data_AF-A0A8C0A657-F1
#
_entry.id   AF-A0A8C0A657-F1
#
_cell.length_a   1.000
_cell.length_b   1.000
_cell.length_c   1.000
_cell.angle_alpha   90.00
_cell.angle_beta   90.00
_cell.angle_gamma   90.00
#
_symmetry.space_group_name_H-M   'P 1'
#
loop_
_entity.id
_entity.type
_entity.pdbx_description
1 polymer ?
#
loop_
_entity_poly.entity_id
_entity_poly.type
_entity_poly.pdbx_seq_one_letter_code
_entity_poly.pdbx_strand_id
1 'polypeptide(L)'
;MCAMLGGRVGEQLFFRRVTTGAQDDLRKVNQSAYAQIAQFGISEKLGQVSFDLPCPGETLVEKLFSEATAQLIDEEVRRLIGSAHARTLDRLTCCHEQVDKVARRLLEKKVLERADMVELLGLRPFAEKITYKELVEGTGSLEEDTALPEGLQGWRGGPAAGELEWENPYLKKIIITLRMKAKDSREVIQNNIDFCS
;
A
#
# COMPACT_ATOMS: atom_id res chain seq x y z
N MET A 1 9.71 7.05 -7.53
CA MET A 1 10.08 8.48 -7.41
C MET A 1 9.69 9.30 -8.64
N CYS A 2 10.22 9.01 -9.85
CA CYS A 2 9.95 9.81 -11.06
C CYS A 2 8.45 9.99 -11.37
N ALA A 3 7.64 8.94 -11.24
CA ALA A 3 6.19 9.01 -11.45
C ALA A 3 5.50 10.03 -10.50
N MET A 4 5.88 10.05 -9.21
CA MET A 4 5.33 10.99 -8.22
C MET A 4 5.78 12.44 -8.49
N LEU A 5 7.01 12.64 -8.97
CA LEU A 5 7.49 13.96 -9.38
C LEU A 5 6.86 14.47 -10.69
N GLY A 6 6.28 13.57 -11.49
CA GLY A 6 5.72 13.88 -12.80
C GLY A 6 4.67 14.97 -12.78
N GLY A 7 3.80 15.02 -11.76
CA GLY A 7 2.80 16.08 -11.63
C GLY A 7 3.44 17.46 -11.49
N ARG A 8 4.37 17.62 -10.53
CA ARG A 8 5.07 18.90 -10.29
C ARG A 8 5.93 19.32 -11.48
N VAL A 9 6.65 18.38 -12.09
CA VAL A 9 7.49 18.67 -13.27
C VAL A 9 6.62 19.03 -14.47
N GLY A 10 5.47 18.38 -14.64
CA GLY A 10 4.48 18.73 -15.66
C GLY A 10 3.98 20.16 -15.48
N GLU A 11 3.61 20.56 -14.26
CA GLU A 11 3.20 21.95 -14.02
C GLU A 11 4.28 22.97 -14.36
N GLN A 12 5.52 22.69 -13.97
CA GLN A 12 6.66 23.54 -14.27
C GLN A 12 6.90 23.66 -15.78
N LEU A 13 6.82 22.55 -16.52
CA LEU A 13 7.10 22.52 -17.95
C LEU A 13 6.01 23.23 -18.77
N PHE A 14 4.73 22.95 -18.49
CA PHE A 14 3.61 23.45 -19.29
C PHE A 14 3.07 24.80 -18.80
N PHE A 15 2.97 25.02 -17.49
CA PHE A 15 2.36 26.24 -16.92
C PHE A 15 3.39 27.25 -16.42
N ARG A 16 4.69 26.91 -16.41
CA ARG A 16 5.79 27.76 -15.89
C ARG A 16 5.54 28.31 -14.48
N ARG A 17 4.70 27.62 -13.71
CA ARG A 17 4.34 27.93 -12.32
C ARG A 17 4.20 26.61 -11.56
N VAL A 18 4.38 26.68 -10.25
CA VAL A 18 4.27 25.51 -9.38
C VAL A 18 3.13 25.74 -8.39
N THR A 19 2.26 24.74 -8.23
CA THR A 19 1.16 24.80 -7.28
C THR A 19 1.45 24.03 -5.98
N THR A 20 0.55 24.11 -5.01
CA THR A 20 0.60 23.33 -3.76
C THR A 20 0.05 21.90 -3.93
N GLY A 21 -0.51 21.55 -5.09
CA GLY A 21 -1.18 20.26 -5.31
C GLY A 21 -0.25 19.04 -5.18
N ALA A 22 1.04 19.21 -5.45
CA ALA A 22 2.04 18.14 -5.36
C ALA A 22 2.64 17.94 -3.95
N GLN A 23 2.04 18.53 -2.90
CA GLN A 23 2.58 18.43 -1.54
C GLN A 23 2.67 16.98 -1.04
N ASP A 24 1.62 16.18 -1.25
CA ASP A 24 1.60 14.78 -0.80
C ASP A 24 2.62 13.92 -1.57
N ASP A 25 2.77 14.16 -2.87
CA ASP A 25 3.79 13.49 -3.69
C ASP A 25 5.20 13.79 -3.21
N LEU A 26 5.50 15.06 -2.87
CA LEU A 26 6.80 15.44 -2.32
C LEU A 26 7.08 14.78 -0.97
N ARG A 27 6.07 14.67 -0.11
CA ARG A 27 6.19 13.97 1.18
C ARG A 27 6.56 12.50 0.97
N LYS A 28 5.86 11.81 0.07
CA LYS A 28 6.12 10.40 -0.27
C LYS A 28 7.50 10.21 -0.92
N VAL A 29 7.90 11.12 -1.82
CA VAL A 29 9.23 11.11 -2.44
C VAL A 29 10.32 11.26 -1.39
N ASN A 30 10.13 12.18 -0.44
CA ASN A 30 11.08 12.39 0.65
C ASN A 30 11.22 11.15 1.53
N GLN A 31 10.09 10.59 2.00
CA GLN A 31 10.09 9.36 2.80
C GLN A 31 10.77 8.20 2.08
N SER A 32 10.48 8.02 0.79
CA SER A 32 11.11 6.98 -0.03
C SER A 32 12.61 7.21 -0.20
N ALA A 33 13.07 8.46 -0.32
CA ALA A 33 14.48 8.78 -0.44
C ALA A 33 15.24 8.51 0.88
N TYR A 34 14.67 8.91 2.02
CA TYR A 34 15.24 8.62 3.34
C TYR A 34 15.31 7.11 3.60
N ALA A 35 14.27 6.34 3.26
CA ALA A 35 14.31 4.88 3.39
C ALA A 35 15.45 4.27 2.55
N GLN A 36 15.61 4.70 1.29
CA GLN A 36 16.68 4.20 0.43
C GLN A 36 18.09 4.48 0.98
N ILE A 37 18.31 5.68 1.52
CA ILE A 37 19.63 6.11 1.95
C ILE A 37 19.95 5.63 3.36
N ALA A 38 19.04 5.85 4.31
CA ALA A 38 19.31 5.60 5.72
C ALA A 38 18.89 4.19 6.19
N GLN A 39 17.86 3.56 5.62
CA GLN A 39 17.45 2.20 6.02
C GLN A 39 18.05 1.12 5.11
N PHE A 40 18.04 1.33 3.80
CA PHE A 40 18.49 0.30 2.85
C PHE A 40 19.97 0.41 2.46
N GLY A 41 20.68 1.46 2.89
CA GLY A 41 22.12 1.59 2.64
C GLY A 41 22.49 1.71 1.15
N ILE A 42 21.63 2.31 0.32
CA ILE A 42 21.85 2.43 -1.13
C ILE A 42 22.90 3.53 -1.47
N SER A 43 23.27 4.36 -0.50
CA SER A 43 24.24 5.44 -0.71
C SER A 43 25.69 4.93 -0.61
N GLU A 44 26.45 5.08 -1.68
CA GLU A 44 27.89 4.75 -1.72
C GLU A 44 28.70 5.56 -0.69
N LYS A 45 28.33 6.82 -0.43
CA LYS A 45 29.04 7.68 0.52
C LYS A 45 28.78 7.33 1.98
N LEU A 46 27.56 6.90 2.27
CA LEU A 46 27.16 6.50 3.63
C LEU A 46 27.63 5.08 3.95
N GLY A 47 27.73 4.25 2.91
CA GLY A 47 28.06 2.83 3.03
C GLY A 47 26.83 1.97 3.35
N GLN A 48 27.08 0.69 3.62
CA GLN A 48 26.06 -0.32 3.91
C GLN A 48 25.64 -0.26 5.40
N VAL A 49 25.10 0.88 5.81
CA VAL A 49 24.58 1.09 7.16
C VAL A 49 23.06 1.24 7.14
N SER A 50 22.41 0.77 8.21
CA SER A 50 20.98 0.89 8.41
C SER A 50 20.71 1.63 9.71
N PHE A 51 19.92 2.69 9.62
CA PHE A 51 19.42 3.47 10.74
C PHE A 51 17.91 3.30 10.84
N ASP A 52 17.42 3.06 12.04
CA ASP A 52 15.99 3.06 12.30
C ASP A 52 15.46 4.50 12.24
N LEU A 53 14.61 4.76 11.24
CA LEU A 53 13.90 6.02 11.13
C LEU A 53 12.52 5.87 11.79
N PRO A 54 12.06 6.88 12.55
CA PRO A 54 10.75 6.84 13.19
C PRO A 54 9.64 6.78 12.13
N CYS A 55 8.69 5.87 12.33
CA CYS A 55 7.49 5.83 11.52
C CYS A 55 6.54 6.98 11.86
N PRO A 56 5.64 7.39 10.94
CA PRO A 56 4.61 8.38 11.26
C PRO A 56 3.78 7.95 12.48
N GLY A 57 3.86 8.72 13.57
CA GLY A 57 3.16 8.44 14.83
C GLY A 57 4.02 7.81 15.93
N GLU A 58 5.27 7.47 15.65
CA GLU A 58 6.24 7.02 16.66
C GLU A 58 6.95 8.22 17.30
N THR A 59 7.17 8.14 18.61
CA THR A 59 7.97 9.12 19.34
C THR A 59 9.38 9.12 18.78
N LEU A 60 9.92 10.31 18.49
CA LEU A 60 11.27 10.50 17.99
C LEU A 60 12.27 9.86 18.96
N VAL A 61 12.79 8.68 18.59
CA VAL A 61 13.98 8.10 19.24
C VAL A 61 15.14 9.04 18.92
N GLU A 62 16.00 9.32 19.91
CA GLU A 62 17.20 10.13 19.70
C GLU A 62 17.95 9.65 18.45
N LYS A 63 18.36 10.60 17.60
CA LYS A 63 19.10 10.29 16.37
C LYS A 63 20.31 9.43 16.72
N LEU A 64 20.38 8.22 16.15
CA LEU A 64 21.45 7.25 16.38
C LEU A 64 22.78 7.61 15.66
N PHE A 65 22.89 8.82 15.11
CA PHE A 65 24.01 9.24 14.29
C PHE A 65 24.40 10.69 14.54
N SER A 66 25.66 11.01 14.24
CA SER A 66 26.21 12.36 14.41
C SER A 66 25.53 13.37 13.48
N GLU A 67 25.59 14.66 13.83
CA GLU A 67 25.10 15.73 12.94
C GLU A 67 25.84 15.76 11.59
N ALA A 68 27.11 15.36 11.55
CA ALA A 68 27.86 15.22 10.29
C ALA A 68 27.24 14.13 9.40
N THR A 69 26.82 13.00 9.99
CA THR A 69 26.12 11.92 9.29
C THR A 69 24.72 12.37 8.85
N ALA A 70 24.02 13.14 9.69
CA ALA A 70 22.71 13.71 9.36
C ALA A 70 22.79 14.59 8.11
N GLN A 71 23.78 15.49 8.08
CA GLN A 71 24.03 16.37 6.95
C GLN A 71 24.35 15.57 5.68
N LEU A 72 25.16 14.52 5.79
CA LEU A 72 25.49 13.65 4.67
C LEU A 72 24.24 12.94 4.11
N ILE A 73 23.35 12.45 4.97
CA ILE A 73 22.08 11.85 4.56
C ILE A 73 21.23 12.88 3.80
N ASP A 74 21.07 14.08 4.34
CA ASP A 74 20.27 15.14 3.71
C ASP A 74 20.82 15.56 2.34
N GLU A 75 22.14 15.62 2.19
CA GLU A 75 22.82 15.91 0.92
C GLU A 75 22.56 14.81 -0.11
N GLU A 76 22.66 13.53 0.28
CA GLU A 76 22.39 12.42 -0.62
C GLU A 76 20.90 12.32 -0.98
N VAL A 77 19.99 12.61 -0.05
CA VAL A 77 18.54 12.68 -0.31
C VAL A 77 18.26 13.77 -1.35
N ARG A 78 18.84 14.96 -1.15
CA ARG A 78 18.70 16.07 -2.11
C ARG A 78 19.25 15.70 -3.48
N ARG A 79 20.40 15.03 -3.54
CA ARG A 79 21.01 14.55 -4.80
C ARG A 79 20.12 13.53 -5.50
N LEU A 80 19.57 12.56 -4.77
CA LEU A 80 18.70 11.52 -5.30
C LEU A 80 17.39 12.12 -5.87
N ILE A 81 16.74 12.99 -5.11
CA ILE A 81 15.51 13.68 -5.54
C ILE A 81 15.82 14.59 -6.75
N GLY A 82 16.93 15.32 -6.73
CA GLY A 82 17.37 16.18 -7.83
C GLY A 82 17.61 15.39 -9.13
N SER A 83 18.27 14.24 -9.04
CA SER A 83 18.48 13.33 -10.17
C SER A 83 17.16 12.78 -10.73
N ALA A 84 16.26 12.33 -9.85
CA ALA A 84 14.94 11.87 -10.25
C ALA A 84 14.11 12.98 -10.91
N HIS A 85 14.21 14.21 -10.41
CA HIS A 85 13.56 15.38 -10.99
C HIS A 85 14.11 15.69 -12.40
N ALA A 86 15.43 15.78 -12.56
CA ALA A 86 16.07 16.02 -13.86
C ALA A 86 15.68 14.94 -14.88
N ARG A 87 15.76 13.66 -14.50
CA ARG A 87 15.35 12.55 -15.36
C ARG A 87 13.88 12.63 -15.77
N THR A 88 13.01 13.07 -14.87
CA THR A 88 11.57 13.25 -15.15
C THR A 88 11.34 14.42 -16.10
N LEU A 89 12.07 15.53 -15.92
CA LEU A 89 12.03 16.68 -16.80
C LEU A 89 12.47 16.31 -18.22
N ASP A 90 13.59 15.61 -18.36
CA ASP A 90 14.10 15.16 -19.66
C ASP A 90 13.07 14.25 -20.33
N ARG A 91 12.48 13.31 -19.58
CA ARG A 91 11.48 12.38 -20.12
C ARG A 91 10.21 13.09 -20.57
N LEU A 92 9.68 14.02 -19.77
CA LEU A 92 8.47 14.77 -20.12
C LEU A 92 8.73 15.75 -21.27
N THR A 93 9.94 16.29 -21.38
CA THR A 93 10.34 17.13 -22.52
C THR A 93 10.39 16.33 -23.80
N CYS A 94 10.99 15.13 -23.79
CA CYS A 94 11.00 14.23 -24.95
C CYS A 94 9.61 13.71 -25.34
N CYS A 95 8.68 13.63 -24.38
CA CYS A 95 7.32 13.16 -24.60
C CYS A 95 6.28 14.30 -24.60
N HIS A 96 6.70 15.54 -24.90
CA HIS A 96 5.86 16.73 -24.77
C HIS A 96 4.57 16.63 -25.59
N GLU A 97 4.66 16.19 -26.86
CA GLU A 97 3.48 16.05 -27.73
C GLU A 97 2.49 14.99 -27.23
N GLN A 98 2.99 13.88 -26.71
CA GLN A 98 2.16 12.81 -26.15
C GLN A 98 1.39 13.29 -24.92
N VAL A 99 2.05 14.07 -24.06
CA VAL A 99 1.40 14.66 -22.87
C VAL A 99 0.33 15.67 -23.27
N ASP A 100 0.59 16.51 -24.28
CA ASP A 100 -0.40 17.46 -24.79
C ASP A 100 -1.64 16.74 -25.36
N LYS A 101 -1.45 15.65 -26.12
CA LYS A 101 -2.56 14.83 -26.64
C LYS A 101 -3.44 14.27 -25.53
N VAL A 102 -2.83 13.70 -24.48
CA VAL A 102 -3.56 13.15 -23.34
C VAL A 102 -4.29 14.26 -22.58
N ALA A 103 -3.64 15.41 -22.37
CA ALA A 103 -4.25 16.56 -21.71
C ALA A 103 -5.49 17.08 -22.47
N ARG A 104 -5.42 17.18 -23.81
CA ARG A 104 -6.57 17.56 -24.63
C ARG A 104 -7.72 16.56 -24.51
N ARG A 105 -7.45 15.26 -24.56
CA ARG A 105 -8.48 14.23 -24.37
C ARG A 105 -9.12 14.33 -22.98
N LEU A 106 -8.36 14.68 -21.94
CA LEU A 106 -8.89 14.88 -20.58
C LEU A 106 -9.83 16.09 -20.46
N LEU A 107 -9.67 17.11 -21.32
CA LEU A 107 -10.60 18.25 -21.37
C LEU A 107 -11.96 17.84 -21.96
N GLU A 108 -11.97 16.90 -22.91
CA GLU A 108 -13.19 16.36 -23.53
C GLU A 108 -13.84 15.28 -22.66
N LYS A 109 -13.03 14.36 -22.12
CA LYS A 109 -13.45 13.21 -21.30
C LYS A 109 -12.71 13.24 -19.96
N LYS A 110 -13.43 13.56 -18.89
CA LYS A 110 -12.87 13.71 -17.53
C LYS A 110 -12.12 12.49 -16.99
N VAL A 111 -12.42 11.29 -17.50
CA VAL A 111 -11.82 10.03 -17.06
C VAL A 111 -11.35 9.27 -18.28
N LEU A 112 -10.07 8.90 -18.31
CA LEU A 112 -9.49 8.05 -19.36
C LEU A 112 -9.29 6.64 -18.83
N GLU A 113 -9.74 5.66 -19.60
CA GLU A 113 -9.49 4.26 -19.34
C GLU A 113 -8.23 3.78 -20.06
N ARG A 114 -7.79 2.56 -19.75
CA ARG A 114 -6.63 1.94 -20.41
C ARG A 114 -6.80 1.87 -21.93
N ALA A 115 -8.01 1.58 -22.42
CA ALA A 115 -8.30 1.51 -23.84
C ALA A 115 -8.06 2.87 -24.54
N ASP A 116 -8.50 3.98 -23.91
CA ASP A 116 -8.25 5.33 -24.44
C ASP A 116 -6.75 5.64 -24.50
N MET A 117 -5.98 5.21 -23.49
CA MET A 117 -4.53 5.41 -23.47
C MET A 117 -3.81 4.62 -24.56
N VAL A 118 -4.25 3.39 -24.83
CA VAL A 118 -3.70 2.56 -25.92
C VAL A 118 -4.05 3.15 -27.28
N GLU A 119 -5.25 3.69 -27.45
CA GLU A 119 -5.66 4.41 -28.66
C GLU A 119 -4.77 5.65 -28.91
N LEU A 120 -4.50 6.44 -27.86
CA LEU A 120 -3.75 7.69 -27.97
C LEU A 120 -2.23 7.51 -28.12
N LEU A 121 -1.65 6.59 -27.36
CA LEU A 121 -0.20 6.44 -27.20
C LEU A 121 0.35 5.13 -27.78
N GLY A 122 -0.53 4.22 -28.20
CA GLY A 122 -0.17 2.87 -28.60
C GLY A 122 0.00 1.92 -27.41
N LEU A 123 0.41 0.69 -27.72
CA LEU A 123 0.69 -0.33 -26.72
C LEU A 123 1.91 0.04 -25.88
N ARG A 124 1.86 -0.27 -24.58
CA ARG A 124 2.98 -0.03 -23.66
C ARG A 124 4.17 -0.90 -24.07
N PRO A 125 5.39 -0.35 -24.21
CA PRO A 125 6.58 -1.10 -24.65
C PRO A 125 7.21 -1.97 -23.55
N PHE A 126 6.46 -2.31 -22.50
CA PHE A 126 6.91 -3.14 -21.38
C PHE A 126 5.88 -4.23 -21.14
N ALA A 127 6.34 -5.46 -20.90
CA ALA A 127 5.46 -6.56 -20.54
C ALA A 127 4.76 -6.26 -19.20
N GLU A 128 3.42 -6.32 -19.19
CA GLU A 128 2.61 -6.20 -17.99
C GLU A 128 1.97 -7.55 -17.71
N LYS A 129 2.02 -7.97 -16.44
CA LYS A 129 1.20 -9.06 -15.92
C LYS A 129 -0.06 -8.44 -15.33
N ILE A 130 -1.21 -8.69 -15.94
CA ILE A 130 -2.48 -8.05 -15.57
C ILE A 130 -3.43 -9.10 -14.99
N THR A 131 -3.41 -10.30 -15.55
CA THR A 131 -4.35 -11.35 -15.17
C THR A 131 -3.86 -12.08 -13.92
N TYR A 132 -4.78 -12.51 -13.04
CA TYR A 132 -4.45 -13.35 -11.88
C TYR A 132 -3.60 -14.57 -12.28
N LYS A 133 -3.97 -15.23 -13.39
CA LYS A 133 -3.20 -16.35 -13.95
C LYS A 133 -1.74 -15.98 -14.22
N GLU A 134 -1.47 -14.88 -14.92
CA GLU A 134 -0.10 -14.42 -15.24
C GLU A 134 0.73 -14.06 -13.99
N LEU A 135 0.06 -13.61 -12.92
CA LEU A 135 0.70 -13.31 -11.63
C LEU A 135 1.11 -14.59 -10.88
N VAL A 136 0.35 -15.67 -11.04
CA VAL A 136 0.50 -16.95 -10.34
C VAL A 136 1.20 -18.02 -11.20
N GLU A 137 1.33 -17.76 -12.51
CA GLU A 137 2.13 -18.52 -13.47
C GLU A 137 3.62 -18.45 -13.06
N GLY A 138 4.01 -19.34 -12.15
CA GLY A 138 5.35 -19.44 -11.58
C GLY A 138 5.39 -20.03 -10.17
N THR A 139 4.29 -19.99 -9.42
CA THR A 139 4.21 -20.52 -8.04
C THR A 139 3.80 -21.98 -7.95
N GLY A 140 3.49 -22.64 -9.08
CA GLY A 140 3.24 -24.08 -9.16
C GLY A 140 1.81 -24.53 -8.82
N SER A 141 0.94 -23.64 -8.37
CA SER A 141 -0.51 -23.88 -8.21
C SER A 141 -1.27 -22.60 -8.51
N LEU A 142 -2.40 -22.71 -9.22
CA LEU A 142 -3.33 -21.62 -9.47
C LEU A 142 -4.34 -21.44 -8.32
N GLU A 143 -4.49 -22.45 -7.48
CA GLU A 143 -5.41 -22.46 -6.36
C GLU A 143 -4.65 -22.46 -5.04
N GLU A 144 -5.22 -21.80 -4.04
CA GLU A 144 -4.70 -21.82 -2.68
C GLU A 144 -4.90 -23.22 -2.08
N ASP A 145 -3.82 -23.84 -1.63
CA ASP A 145 -3.90 -25.14 -0.99
C ASP A 145 -4.53 -24.99 0.40
N THR A 146 -5.81 -25.29 0.49
CA THR A 146 -6.56 -25.33 1.75
C THR A 146 -6.49 -26.70 2.42
N ALA A 147 -5.54 -27.58 2.05
CA ALA A 147 -5.28 -28.84 2.72
C ALA A 147 -5.00 -28.62 4.21
N LEU A 148 -5.91 -29.08 5.08
CA LEU A 148 -5.71 -29.09 6.51
C LEU A 148 -4.84 -30.30 6.89
N PRO A 149 -3.85 -30.13 7.77
CA PRO A 149 -3.07 -31.25 8.31
C PRO A 149 -3.99 -32.22 9.07
N GLU A 150 -3.55 -33.47 9.22
CA GLU A 150 -4.36 -34.60 9.73
C GLU A 150 -5.15 -34.29 11.01
N GLY A 151 -4.55 -33.58 11.97
CA GLY A 151 -5.19 -33.20 13.24
C GLY A 151 -6.23 -32.07 13.15
N LEU A 152 -6.38 -31.41 12.01
CA LEU A 152 -7.31 -30.29 11.81
C LEU A 152 -8.40 -30.59 10.77
N GLN A 153 -8.45 -31.81 10.22
CA GLN A 153 -9.43 -32.18 9.19
C GLN A 153 -10.90 -32.01 9.65
N GLY A 154 -11.17 -32.08 10.96
CA GLY A 154 -12.49 -31.84 11.54
C GLY A 154 -13.01 -30.40 11.41
N TRP A 155 -12.17 -29.43 11.03
CA TRP A 155 -12.59 -28.05 10.73
C TRP A 155 -13.25 -27.89 9.36
N ARG A 156 -13.10 -28.88 8.46
CA ARG A 156 -13.54 -28.77 7.05
C ARG A 156 -15.06 -28.90 6.84
N GLY A 157 -15.82 -29.03 7.93
CA GLY A 157 -17.25 -28.75 7.95
C GLY A 157 -17.50 -27.87 9.16
N GLY A 158 -18.08 -26.69 8.97
CA GLY A 158 -18.79 -26.04 10.07
C GLY A 158 -19.74 -27.06 10.71
N PRO A 159 -20.04 -26.96 12.02
CA PRO A 159 -20.71 -28.04 12.73
C PRO A 159 -21.96 -28.45 11.96
N ALA A 160 -21.98 -29.71 11.49
CA ALA A 160 -23.23 -30.33 11.11
C ALA A 160 -24.17 -30.13 12.30
N ALA A 161 -25.38 -29.62 12.04
CA ALA A 161 -26.37 -29.44 13.09
C ALA A 161 -26.66 -30.81 13.70
N GLY A 162 -26.01 -31.13 14.81
CA GLY A 162 -26.09 -32.42 15.47
C GLY A 162 -24.75 -32.87 16.02
N GLU A 163 -24.64 -32.88 17.35
CA GLU A 163 -23.70 -33.71 18.13
C GLU A 163 -22.21 -33.34 18.08
N LEU A 164 -21.88 -32.25 18.80
CA LEU A 164 -20.60 -32.18 19.51
C LEU A 164 -20.82 -32.66 20.95
N GLU A 165 -20.71 -33.98 21.16
CA GLU A 165 -20.64 -34.55 22.50
C GLU A 165 -19.24 -34.35 23.08
N TRP A 166 -19.08 -33.31 23.89
CA TRP A 166 -17.87 -33.09 24.66
C TRP A 166 -17.90 -33.99 25.90
N GLU A 167 -17.10 -35.06 25.90
CA GLU A 167 -16.99 -36.02 27.02
C GLU A 167 -16.38 -35.41 28.30
N ASN A 168 -15.81 -34.19 28.24
CA ASN A 168 -15.27 -33.54 29.44
C ASN A 168 -16.37 -32.81 30.24
N PRO A 169 -16.74 -33.30 31.45
CA PRO A 169 -17.84 -32.74 32.24
C PRO A 169 -17.59 -31.30 32.70
N TYR A 170 -16.33 -30.85 32.80
CA TYR A 170 -16.00 -29.48 33.18
C TYR A 170 -16.26 -28.48 32.04
N LEU A 171 -15.88 -28.83 30.81
CA LEU A 171 -16.14 -27.99 29.64
C LEU A 171 -17.63 -27.92 29.31
N LYS A 172 -18.36 -29.03 29.52
CA LYS A 172 -19.83 -29.07 29.38
C LYS A 172 -20.50 -28.06 30.32
N LYS A 173 -20.06 -27.97 31.59
CA LYS A 173 -20.54 -26.97 32.56
C LYS A 173 -20.26 -25.54 32.11
N ILE A 174 -19.02 -25.22 31.70
CA ILE A 174 -18.64 -23.86 31.30
C ILE A 174 -19.48 -23.38 30.11
N ILE A 175 -19.68 -24.23 29.10
CA ILE A 175 -20.45 -23.86 27.89
C ILE A 175 -21.94 -23.71 28.21
N ILE A 176 -22.53 -24.58 29.04
CA ILE A 176 -23.93 -24.45 29.47
C ILE A 176 -24.13 -23.12 30.23
N THR A 177 -23.22 -22.76 31.14
CA THR A 177 -23.27 -21.49 31.87
C THR A 177 -23.12 -20.29 30.92
N LEU A 178 -22.22 -20.34 29.94
CA LEU A 178 -22.06 -19.28 28.95
C LEU A 178 -23.29 -19.13 28.05
N ARG A 179 -23.91 -20.24 27.61
CA ARG A 179 -25.17 -20.20 26.85
C ARG A 179 -26.33 -19.63 27.64
N MET A 180 -26.45 -19.97 28.93
CA MET A 180 -27.49 -19.40 29.80
C MET A 180 -27.33 -17.89 29.95
N LYS A 181 -26.10 -17.40 30.23
CA LYS A 181 -25.82 -15.95 30.29
C LYS A 181 -26.13 -15.22 28.99
N ALA A 182 -25.82 -15.82 27.84
CA ALA A 182 -26.12 -15.23 26.53
C ALA A 182 -27.64 -15.16 26.23
N LYS A 183 -28.42 -16.09 26.79
CA LYS A 183 -29.88 -16.11 26.63
C LYS A 183 -30.56 -15.05 27.51
N ASP A 184 -30.14 -14.93 28.77
CA ASP A 184 -30.57 -13.83 29.67
C ASP A 184 -30.22 -12.46 29.07
N SER A 185 -29.03 -12.33 28.47
CA SER A 185 -28.61 -11.07 27.83
C SER A 185 -29.49 -10.69 26.63
N ARG A 186 -30.04 -11.67 25.90
CA ARG A 186 -30.95 -11.42 24.77
C ARG A 186 -32.36 -11.05 25.22
N GLU A 187 -32.87 -11.67 26.30
CA GLU A 187 -34.18 -11.29 26.88
C GLU A 187 -34.15 -9.88 27.50
N VAL A 188 -33.04 -9.47 28.12
CA VAL A 188 -32.88 -8.10 28.65
C VAL A 188 -32.80 -7.05 27.55
N ILE A 189 -32.21 -7.37 26.39
CA ILE A 189 -32.17 -6.45 25.25
C ILE A 189 -33.54 -6.35 24.58
N GLN A 190 -34.28 -7.45 24.44
CA GLN A 190 -35.62 -7.42 23.83
C GLN A 190 -36.63 -6.66 24.70
N ASN A 191 -36.61 -6.86 26.03
CA ASN A 191 -37.51 -6.17 26.95
C ASN A 191 -37.20 -4.65 27.10
N ASN A 192 -35.98 -4.21 26.80
CA ASN A 192 -35.63 -2.77 26.78
C ASN A 192 -35.99 -2.07 25.47
N ILE A 193 -36.24 -2.81 24.39
CA ILE A 193 -36.71 -2.25 23.11
C ILE A 193 -38.22 -2.01 23.17
N ASP A 194 -38.99 -2.88 23.85
CA ASP A 194 -40.45 -2.76 24.00
C ASP A 194 -40.88 -1.72 25.07
N PHE A 195 -39.95 -1.11 25.81
CA PHE A 195 -40.22 -0.05 26.80
C PHE A 195 -39.97 1.38 26.26
N CYS A 196 -39.50 1.52 25.00
CA CYS A 196 -39.19 2.81 24.36
C CYS A 196 -39.99 3.07 23.07
N SER A 197 -41.12 2.39 22.88
CA SER A 197 -42.16 2.66 21.88
C SER A 197 -43.50 2.88 22.54
#